data_AF-A0A2G8XZL0-F1
#
_entry.id   AF-A0A2G8XZL0-F1
#
_cell.length_a   1.000
_cell.length_b   1.000
_cell.length_c   1.000
_cell.angle_alpha   90.00
_cell.angle_beta   90.00
_cell.angle_gamma   90.00
#
_symmetry.space_group_name_H-M   'P 1'
#
loop_
_entity.id
_entity.type
_entity.pdbx_description
1 polymer ?
#
loop_
_entity_poly.entity_id
_entity_poly.type
_entity_poly.pdbx_seq_one_letter_code
_entity_poly.pdbx_strand_id
1 'polypeptide(L)'
;TYLHLCTESKYVCLSVGTGVVMSVPSDAPDDYMALQDIKNKPDFFKDRYGVLPEWVGPFEPVAIIDIPDLGALPAVTLCKEKKVASQKDTQKLQEIKEEVYKKGFYDGVLLVGPCAGQKVADAKTVIRDQLIERKEALRYFEPEKPVVARSGDECVVAFMHQWYLDYGEEKWRETVEAYINSEQFQTFSPQVLHQFKHVVGWLREWACSRSYGLGTYLPWTKDSSRPVLIESLSDSTIYMAYYAIAHLLQGNDMYGQAKGPLGIAVEQLTDEVFDYVFAQTDDLPKGSTIPAEHLKRMRNEFEYWYPLDLRVSGKDLIFNHLTFSLYSHAAIWPHRPDLWPRAFVCNGHIMVDAQKMSKSLGNFISIEDGIKEFTADAMRVALADAGDTTDDANFQRETANGTIMRLYLLEQFANEAVSGALPLRTGRYSDADRLFLNEIVTCTQEAKEAYEGFQYREALKKGLYEMHTRRDQYRLLCGEDHMHKDMVVTWLKTQCQTLAPIAPHICEHIWSEILKEPSLIVSSAWPTFPEHAQDPVLHR
;
A
#
# COMPACT_ATOMS: atom_id res chain seq x y z
N THR A 1 -7.11 -36.65 -36.05
CA THR A 1 -8.39 -36.19 -36.63
C THR A 1 -9.01 -35.25 -35.63
N TYR A 2 -8.87 -33.93 -35.82
CA TYR A 2 -9.46 -32.95 -34.92
C TYR A 2 -10.94 -32.81 -35.27
N LEU A 3 -11.81 -33.16 -34.32
CA LEU A 3 -13.24 -32.98 -34.48
C LEU A 3 -13.58 -31.53 -34.12
N HIS A 4 -13.79 -30.68 -35.14
CA HIS A 4 -14.33 -29.34 -34.95
C HIS A 4 -15.85 -29.42 -34.82
N LEU A 5 -16.35 -29.70 -33.62
CA LEU A 5 -17.76 -29.49 -33.31
C LEU A 5 -17.93 -28.16 -32.60
N CYS A 6 -18.48 -27.17 -33.29
CA CYS A 6 -19.03 -25.98 -32.64
C CYS A 6 -20.39 -26.33 -32.05
N THR A 7 -20.41 -26.99 -30.90
CA THR A 7 -21.62 -27.08 -30.07
C THR A 7 -21.65 -25.89 -29.11
N GLU A 8 -22.83 -25.30 -28.89
CA GLU A 8 -22.99 -24.35 -27.78
C GLU A 8 -22.78 -25.11 -26.47
N SER A 9 -21.56 -25.06 -25.93
CA SER A 9 -21.33 -25.33 -24.52
C SER A 9 -21.72 -24.08 -23.74
N LYS A 10 -22.73 -24.20 -22.87
CA LYS A 10 -23.17 -23.11 -21.99
C LYS A 10 -22.09 -22.64 -20.99
N TYR A 11 -20.92 -23.27 -20.99
CA TYR A 11 -19.82 -22.99 -20.09
C TYR A 11 -18.66 -22.23 -20.75
N VAL A 12 -18.66 -22.05 -22.08
CA VAL A 12 -17.64 -21.23 -22.75
C VAL A 12 -17.92 -19.75 -22.50
N CYS A 13 -17.06 -19.12 -21.70
CA CYS A 13 -17.16 -17.69 -21.41
C CYS A 13 -16.67 -16.90 -22.62
N LEU A 14 -17.56 -16.16 -23.29
CA LEU A 14 -17.21 -15.37 -24.48
C LEU A 14 -16.30 -14.17 -24.17
N SER A 15 -16.16 -13.79 -22.90
CA SER A 15 -15.29 -12.69 -22.46
C SER A 15 -13.89 -13.15 -22.06
N VAL A 16 -13.54 -14.44 -22.24
CA VAL A 16 -12.23 -15.00 -21.89
C VAL A 16 -11.72 -15.86 -23.03
N GLY A 17 -10.49 -15.63 -23.46
CA GLY A 17 -9.88 -16.34 -24.58
C GLY A 17 -10.47 -15.94 -25.92
N THR A 18 -10.51 -16.90 -26.84
CA THR A 18 -10.98 -16.70 -28.22
C THR A 18 -12.45 -17.06 -28.42
N GLY A 19 -13.16 -17.47 -27.36
CA GLY A 19 -14.47 -18.11 -27.45
C GLY A 19 -14.43 -19.51 -28.06
N VAL A 20 -13.24 -20.08 -28.32
CA VAL A 20 -13.04 -21.44 -28.83
C VAL A 20 -12.17 -22.21 -27.84
N VAL A 21 -12.67 -23.36 -27.38
CA VAL A 21 -12.00 -24.20 -26.38
C VAL A 21 -11.59 -25.53 -27.00
N MET A 22 -10.43 -26.05 -26.61
CA MET A 22 -9.98 -27.38 -26.99
C MET A 22 -10.60 -28.42 -26.07
N SER A 23 -11.22 -29.46 -26.63
CA SER A 23 -11.83 -30.54 -25.85
C SER A 23 -10.78 -31.59 -25.45
N VAL A 24 -10.49 -31.67 -24.15
CA VAL A 24 -9.55 -32.62 -23.54
C VAL A 24 -10.28 -33.43 -22.44
N PRO A 25 -11.19 -34.34 -22.81
CA PRO A 25 -12.11 -35.01 -21.87
C PRO A 25 -11.45 -36.00 -20.90
N SER A 26 -10.15 -36.26 -21.03
CA SER A 26 -9.38 -37.04 -20.05
C SER A 26 -9.07 -36.25 -18.78
N ASP A 27 -8.81 -34.95 -18.92
CA ASP A 27 -8.21 -34.09 -17.90
C ASP A 27 -9.06 -32.85 -17.59
N ALA A 28 -10.05 -32.52 -18.42
CA ALA A 28 -11.00 -31.46 -18.19
C ALA A 28 -12.42 -32.02 -17.93
N PRO A 29 -13.01 -31.79 -16.74
CA PRO A 29 -14.32 -32.35 -16.39
C PRO A 29 -15.46 -31.75 -17.22
N ASP A 30 -15.35 -30.47 -17.58
CA ASP A 30 -16.29 -29.77 -18.46
C ASP A 30 -16.39 -30.48 -19.82
N ASP A 31 -15.24 -30.81 -20.41
CA ASP A 31 -15.14 -31.45 -21.71
C ASP A 31 -15.66 -32.89 -21.69
N TYR A 32 -15.34 -33.63 -20.62
CA TYR A 32 -15.86 -34.98 -20.42
C TYR A 32 -17.39 -34.99 -20.36
N MET A 33 -17.99 -34.11 -19.56
CA MET A 33 -19.43 -34.06 -19.43
C MET A 33 -20.13 -33.54 -20.68
N ALA A 34 -19.53 -32.58 -21.39
CA ALA A 34 -20.03 -32.13 -22.69
C ALA A 34 -20.04 -33.29 -23.70
N LEU A 35 -18.96 -34.08 -23.78
CA LEU A 35 -18.88 -35.26 -24.64
C LEU A 35 -19.94 -36.31 -24.27
N GLN A 36 -20.13 -36.58 -22.97
CA GLN A 36 -21.14 -37.53 -22.51
C GLN A 36 -22.57 -37.05 -22.79
N ASP A 37 -22.87 -35.76 -22.59
CA ASP A 37 -24.19 -35.20 -22.88
C ASP A 37 -24.55 -35.36 -24.38
N ILE A 38 -23.58 -35.15 -25.28
CA ILE A 38 -23.78 -35.33 -26.73
C ILE A 38 -24.02 -36.80 -27.06
N LYS A 39 -23.23 -37.71 -26.48
CA LYS A 39 -23.39 -39.17 -26.68
C LYS A 39 -24.71 -39.71 -26.12
N ASN A 40 -25.16 -39.20 -24.98
CA ASN A 40 -26.37 -39.67 -24.30
C ASN A 40 -27.66 -39.10 -24.90
N LYS A 41 -27.59 -38.01 -25.68
CA LYS A 41 -28.75 -37.35 -26.29
C LYS A 41 -28.53 -37.07 -27.79
N PRO A 42 -28.23 -38.10 -28.59
CA PRO A 42 -27.84 -37.93 -30.00
C PRO A 42 -28.90 -37.20 -30.83
N ASP A 43 -30.19 -37.53 -30.64
CA ASP A 43 -31.28 -36.91 -31.39
C ASP A 43 -31.43 -35.42 -31.06
N PHE A 44 -31.28 -35.02 -29.79
CA PHE A 44 -31.36 -33.61 -29.38
C PHE A 44 -30.26 -32.77 -30.02
N PHE A 45 -29.01 -33.26 -30.04
CA PHE A 45 -27.89 -32.52 -30.61
C PHE A 45 -27.91 -32.55 -32.15
N LYS A 46 -28.40 -33.63 -32.75
CA LYS A 46 -28.66 -33.71 -34.20
C LYS A 46 -29.71 -32.71 -34.63
N ASP A 47 -30.87 -32.68 -33.97
CA ASP A 47 -31.99 -31.83 -34.36
C ASP A 47 -31.72 -30.34 -34.09
N ARG A 48 -31.03 -30.03 -32.98
CA ARG A 48 -30.79 -28.65 -32.56
C ARG A 48 -29.55 -28.02 -33.17
N TYR A 49 -28.48 -28.80 -33.36
CA TYR A 49 -27.17 -28.30 -33.76
C TYR A 49 -26.59 -28.99 -35.01
N GLY A 50 -27.32 -29.94 -35.61
CA GLY A 50 -26.85 -30.65 -36.80
C GLY A 50 -25.70 -31.64 -36.55
N VAL A 51 -25.44 -32.00 -35.29
CA VAL A 51 -24.34 -32.90 -34.93
C VAL A 51 -24.77 -34.34 -35.14
N LEU A 52 -24.19 -35.00 -36.14
CA LEU A 52 -24.52 -36.39 -36.44
C LEU A 52 -23.87 -37.35 -35.43
N PRO A 53 -24.56 -38.43 -35.00
CA PRO A 53 -24.03 -39.37 -33.99
C PRO A 53 -22.67 -39.97 -34.38
N GLU A 54 -22.46 -40.26 -35.67
CA GLU A 54 -21.20 -40.77 -36.22
C GLU A 54 -20.03 -39.80 -36.08
N TRP A 55 -20.28 -38.50 -35.91
CA TRP A 55 -19.23 -37.50 -35.69
C TRP A 55 -18.66 -37.58 -34.27
N VAL A 56 -19.41 -38.14 -33.31
CA VAL A 56 -19.01 -38.15 -31.88
C VAL A 56 -18.76 -39.57 -31.37
N GLY A 57 -19.53 -40.54 -31.86
CA GLY A 57 -19.49 -41.93 -31.42
C GLY A 57 -18.08 -42.54 -31.32
N PRO A 58 -17.17 -42.33 -32.29
CA PRO A 58 -15.83 -42.92 -32.27
C PRO A 58 -14.86 -42.32 -31.25
N PHE A 59 -15.16 -41.16 -30.66
CA PHE A 59 -14.20 -40.42 -29.83
C PHE A 59 -14.34 -40.78 -28.36
N GLU A 60 -13.33 -41.44 -27.79
CA GLU A 60 -13.23 -41.70 -26.35
C GLU A 60 -12.11 -40.86 -25.69
N PRO A 61 -12.18 -40.59 -24.38
CA PRO A 61 -11.10 -39.91 -23.67
C PRO A 61 -9.75 -40.61 -23.86
N VAL A 62 -8.72 -39.82 -24.21
CA VAL A 62 -7.37 -40.31 -24.47
C VAL A 62 -6.51 -40.05 -23.25
N ALA A 63 -5.84 -41.08 -22.72
CA ALA A 63 -4.92 -40.92 -21.60
C ALA A 63 -3.68 -40.11 -22.01
N ILE A 64 -3.50 -38.92 -21.41
CA ILE A 64 -2.38 -38.01 -21.71
C ILE A 64 -1.53 -37.76 -20.45
N ILE A 65 -2.18 -37.55 -19.30
CA ILE A 65 -1.51 -37.28 -18.02
C ILE A 65 -1.95 -38.36 -17.02
N ASP A 66 -0.99 -38.95 -16.33
CA ASP A 66 -1.25 -39.78 -15.16
C ASP A 66 -1.04 -38.95 -13.90
N ILE A 67 -2.09 -38.81 -13.10
CA ILE A 67 -2.02 -38.15 -11.80
C ILE A 67 -1.98 -39.23 -10.73
N PRO A 68 -0.93 -39.28 -9.88
CA PRO A 68 -0.91 -40.16 -8.72
C PRO A 68 -2.23 -40.03 -7.93
N ASP A 69 -2.83 -41.17 -7.58
CA ASP A 69 -4.14 -41.32 -6.92
C ASP A 69 -5.41 -41.18 -7.79
N LEU A 70 -5.35 -40.51 -8.95
CA LEU A 70 -6.51 -40.33 -9.84
C LEU A 70 -6.42 -41.14 -11.16
N GLY A 71 -5.21 -41.57 -11.51
CA GLY A 71 -4.89 -42.37 -12.70
C GLY A 71 -4.82 -41.55 -13.98
N ALA A 72 -4.82 -42.27 -15.11
CA ALA A 72 -4.60 -41.72 -16.45
C ALA A 72 -5.81 -41.03 -17.10
N LEU A 73 -6.97 -41.03 -16.42
CA LEU A 73 -8.22 -40.37 -16.86
C LEU A 73 -8.86 -39.63 -15.67
N PRO A 74 -8.15 -38.66 -15.06
CA PRO A 74 -8.53 -38.09 -13.77
C PRO A 74 -9.90 -37.39 -13.79
N ALA A 75 -10.25 -36.70 -14.88
CA ALA A 75 -11.56 -36.06 -15.01
C ALA A 75 -12.69 -37.08 -15.09
N VAL A 76 -12.47 -38.20 -15.78
CA VAL A 76 -13.46 -39.29 -15.90
C VAL A 76 -13.70 -39.94 -14.54
N THR A 77 -12.62 -40.24 -13.80
CA THR A 77 -12.66 -40.85 -12.47
C THR A 77 -13.48 -39.97 -11.50
N LEU A 78 -13.10 -38.70 -11.36
CA LEU A 78 -13.74 -37.79 -10.41
C LEU A 78 -15.18 -37.44 -10.80
N CYS A 79 -15.50 -37.28 -12.09
CA CYS A 79 -16.88 -37.06 -12.53
C CYS A 79 -17.79 -38.24 -12.20
N LYS A 80 -17.29 -39.48 -12.31
CA LYS A 80 -18.03 -40.69 -11.92
C LYS A 80 -18.19 -40.80 -10.41
N GLU A 81 -17.13 -40.56 -9.64
CA GLU A 81 -17.15 -40.62 -8.18
C GLU A 81 -18.10 -39.59 -7.57
N LYS A 82 -18.03 -38.33 -8.02
CA LYS A 82 -18.92 -37.25 -7.57
C LYS A 82 -20.32 -37.30 -8.19
N LYS A 83 -20.61 -38.31 -9.02
CA LYS A 83 -21.90 -38.53 -9.70
C LYS A 83 -22.38 -37.24 -10.40
N VAL A 84 -21.54 -36.70 -11.27
CA VAL A 84 -21.90 -35.53 -12.09
C VAL A 84 -22.89 -35.99 -13.16
N ALA A 85 -24.06 -35.34 -13.24
CA ALA A 85 -25.16 -35.80 -14.07
C ALA A 85 -25.19 -35.14 -15.44
N SER A 86 -24.73 -33.89 -15.54
CA SER A 86 -24.65 -33.17 -16.82
C SER A 86 -23.65 -32.02 -16.77
N GLN A 87 -23.35 -31.42 -17.92
CA GLN A 87 -22.52 -30.21 -17.99
C GLN A 87 -23.12 -28.99 -17.26
N LYS A 88 -24.36 -29.08 -16.74
CA LYS A 88 -25.02 -28.01 -15.97
C LYS A 88 -24.67 -28.02 -14.49
N ASP A 89 -23.99 -29.05 -13.99
CA ASP A 89 -23.61 -29.17 -12.58
C ASP A 89 -22.35 -28.32 -12.28
N THR A 90 -22.45 -27.00 -12.52
CA THR A 90 -21.31 -26.07 -12.58
C THR A 90 -20.46 -26.06 -11.31
N GLN A 91 -21.08 -26.15 -10.14
CA GLN A 91 -20.37 -26.17 -8.87
C GLN A 91 -19.50 -27.43 -8.72
N LYS A 92 -20.06 -28.61 -9.01
CA LYS A 92 -19.32 -29.88 -8.94
C LYS A 92 -18.19 -29.92 -9.95
N LEU A 93 -18.45 -29.43 -11.17
CA LEU A 93 -17.45 -29.36 -12.24
C LEU A 93 -16.30 -28.44 -11.87
N GLN A 94 -16.58 -27.28 -11.28
CA GLN A 94 -15.56 -26.34 -10.83
C GLN A 94 -14.69 -26.95 -9.72
N GLU A 95 -15.28 -27.61 -8.72
CA GLU A 95 -14.51 -28.30 -7.68
C GLU A 95 -13.59 -29.38 -8.25
N ILE A 96 -14.09 -30.21 -9.19
CA ILE A 96 -13.28 -31.25 -9.84
C ILE A 96 -12.16 -30.61 -10.67
N LYS A 97 -12.46 -29.53 -11.38
CA LYS A 97 -11.48 -28.81 -12.21
C LYS A 97 -10.33 -28.28 -11.38
N GLU A 98 -10.62 -27.63 -10.26
CA GLU A 98 -9.59 -27.13 -9.34
C GLU A 98 -8.70 -28.26 -8.81
N GLU A 99 -9.30 -29.40 -8.44
CA GLU A 99 -8.55 -30.57 -7.97
C GLU A 99 -7.65 -31.17 -9.06
N VAL A 100 -8.21 -31.45 -10.24
CA VAL A 100 -7.47 -32.06 -11.36
C VAL A 100 -6.35 -31.12 -11.85
N TYR A 101 -6.63 -29.82 -12.01
CA TYR A 101 -5.61 -28.88 -12.49
C TYR A 101 -4.48 -28.69 -11.48
N LYS A 102 -4.81 -28.61 -10.18
CA LYS A 102 -3.79 -28.45 -9.13
C LYS A 102 -2.91 -29.69 -9.03
N LYS A 103 -3.49 -30.87 -8.85
CA LYS A 103 -2.72 -32.13 -8.76
C LYS A 103 -1.99 -32.43 -10.07
N GLY A 104 -2.65 -32.20 -11.21
CA GLY A 104 -2.07 -32.40 -12.53
C GLY A 104 -0.83 -31.54 -12.79
N PHE A 105 -0.81 -30.31 -12.29
CA PHE A 105 0.36 -29.44 -12.45
C PHE A 105 1.57 -29.91 -11.62
N TYR A 106 1.39 -30.26 -10.34
CA TYR A 106 2.49 -30.59 -9.43
C TYR A 106 2.94 -32.05 -9.47
N ASP A 107 1.98 -32.96 -9.63
CA ASP A 107 2.19 -34.41 -9.48
C ASP A 107 1.96 -35.17 -10.78
N GLY A 108 1.26 -34.58 -11.75
CA GLY A 108 0.96 -35.20 -13.03
C GLY A 108 2.21 -35.53 -13.85
N VAL A 109 2.22 -36.73 -14.42
CA VAL A 109 3.27 -37.24 -15.31
C VAL A 109 2.71 -37.42 -16.71
N LEU A 110 3.43 -36.89 -17.71
CA LEU A 110 3.03 -37.00 -19.10
C LEU A 110 3.21 -38.44 -19.62
N LEU A 111 2.21 -39.02 -20.28
CA LEU A 111 2.26 -40.39 -20.79
C LEU A 111 2.67 -40.47 -22.26
N VAL A 112 2.50 -39.39 -23.02
CA VAL A 112 2.58 -39.40 -24.48
C VAL A 112 3.47 -38.27 -25.00
N GLY A 113 4.03 -38.46 -26.20
CA GLY A 113 4.82 -37.43 -26.88
C GLY A 113 6.27 -37.33 -26.40
N PRO A 114 7.00 -36.29 -26.84
CA PRO A 114 8.45 -36.19 -26.66
C PRO A 114 8.90 -35.98 -25.21
N CYS A 115 7.99 -35.54 -24.34
CA CYS A 115 8.25 -35.34 -22.90
C CYS A 115 7.61 -36.42 -22.03
N ALA A 116 7.29 -37.60 -22.59
CA ALA A 116 6.73 -38.70 -21.83
C ALA A 116 7.64 -39.10 -20.65
N GLY A 117 7.04 -39.36 -19.49
CA GLY A 117 7.74 -39.66 -18.24
C GLY A 117 8.18 -38.42 -17.44
N GLN A 118 8.01 -37.21 -17.97
CA GLN A 118 8.32 -35.96 -17.25
C GLN A 118 7.10 -35.41 -16.50
N LYS A 119 7.36 -34.63 -15.45
CA LYS A 119 6.31 -33.89 -14.75
C LYS A 119 5.73 -32.80 -15.64
N VAL A 120 4.43 -32.56 -15.52
CA VAL A 120 3.70 -31.55 -16.30
C VAL A 120 4.29 -30.15 -16.11
N ALA A 121 4.68 -29.78 -14.88
CA ALA A 121 5.31 -28.49 -14.58
C ALA A 121 6.55 -28.20 -15.45
N ASP A 122 7.37 -29.22 -15.70
CA ASP A 122 8.59 -29.10 -16.49
C ASP A 122 8.28 -29.19 -18.01
N ALA A 123 7.41 -30.12 -18.39
CA ALA A 123 7.09 -30.40 -19.79
C ALA A 123 6.24 -29.31 -20.46
N LYS A 124 5.39 -28.59 -19.71
CA LYS A 124 4.44 -27.60 -20.26
C LYS A 124 5.14 -26.53 -21.09
N THR A 125 6.23 -25.99 -20.58
CA THR A 125 6.99 -24.90 -21.21
C THR A 125 7.68 -25.41 -22.50
N VAL A 126 8.26 -26.60 -22.43
CA VAL A 126 8.94 -27.25 -23.56
C VAL A 126 7.96 -27.55 -24.70
N ILE A 127 6.80 -28.15 -24.40
CA ILE A 127 5.78 -28.48 -25.40
C ILE A 127 5.23 -27.21 -26.04
N ARG A 128 4.92 -26.18 -25.24
CA ARG A 128 4.48 -24.87 -25.75
C ARG A 128 5.47 -24.32 -26.78
N ASP A 129 6.76 -24.31 -26.44
CA ASP A 129 7.78 -23.72 -27.30
C ASP A 129 8.00 -24.57 -28.57
N GLN A 130 7.92 -25.90 -28.49
CA GLN A 130 7.94 -26.78 -29.66
C GLN A 130 6.75 -26.54 -30.61
N LEU A 131 5.53 -26.37 -30.07
CA LEU A 131 4.34 -26.08 -30.88
C LEU A 131 4.45 -24.73 -31.58
N ILE A 132 5.01 -23.71 -30.91
CA ILE A 132 5.27 -22.39 -31.50
C ILE A 132 6.32 -22.50 -32.60
N GLU A 133 7.42 -23.23 -32.36
CA GLU A 133 8.49 -23.43 -33.35
C GLU A 133 7.98 -24.13 -34.61
N ARG A 134 7.09 -25.12 -34.44
CA ARG A 134 6.41 -25.83 -35.54
C ARG A 134 5.31 -25.01 -36.23
N LYS A 135 5.00 -23.81 -35.73
CA LYS A 135 3.90 -22.95 -36.20
C LYS A 135 2.52 -23.59 -36.06
N GLU A 136 2.36 -24.49 -35.10
CA GLU A 136 1.08 -25.13 -34.75
C GLU A 136 0.36 -24.38 -33.63
N ALA A 137 1.06 -23.48 -32.92
CA ALA A 137 0.51 -22.60 -31.91
C ALA A 137 1.11 -21.19 -32.01
N LEU A 138 0.41 -20.20 -31.45
CA LEU A 138 0.88 -18.83 -31.31
C LEU A 138 0.61 -18.34 -29.89
N ARG A 139 1.42 -17.40 -29.41
CA ARG A 139 1.17 -16.75 -28.12
C ARG A 139 0.05 -15.74 -28.28
N TYR A 140 -0.98 -15.90 -27.47
CA TYR A 140 -2.08 -14.95 -27.34
C TYR A 140 -2.03 -14.38 -25.92
N PHE A 141 -2.20 -13.07 -25.82
CA PHE A 141 -2.18 -12.35 -24.56
C PHE A 141 -3.48 -11.59 -24.40
N GLU A 142 -4.07 -11.68 -23.22
CA GLU A 142 -5.26 -10.95 -22.84
C GLU A 142 -5.14 -10.48 -21.38
N PRO A 143 -5.86 -9.41 -20.99
CA PRO A 143 -5.97 -9.06 -19.58
C PRO A 143 -6.63 -10.20 -18.80
N GLU A 144 -6.07 -10.55 -17.64
CA GLU A 144 -6.63 -11.61 -16.77
C GLU A 144 -8.06 -11.27 -16.30
N LYS A 145 -8.36 -9.98 -16.17
CA LYS A 145 -9.68 -9.43 -15.84
C LYS A 145 -9.95 -8.21 -16.72
N PRO A 146 -11.22 -7.84 -16.96
CA PRO A 146 -11.54 -6.61 -17.68
C PRO A 146 -10.85 -5.40 -17.04
N VAL A 147 -10.04 -4.71 -17.82
CA VAL A 147 -9.36 -3.48 -17.41
C VAL A 147 -9.99 -2.33 -18.19
N VAL A 148 -10.41 -1.29 -17.49
CA VAL A 148 -11.04 -0.11 -18.10
C VAL A 148 -10.14 1.10 -17.91
N ALA A 149 -9.83 1.79 -19.00
CA ALA A 149 -9.05 3.02 -18.98
C ALA A 149 -9.85 4.17 -18.36
N ARG A 150 -9.16 5.25 -17.97
CA ARG A 150 -9.84 6.47 -17.49
C ARG A 150 -10.76 7.12 -18.54
N SER A 151 -10.52 6.86 -19.83
CA SER A 151 -11.41 7.28 -20.93
C SER A 151 -12.73 6.51 -20.99
N GLY A 152 -12.83 5.38 -20.27
CA GLY A 152 -13.96 4.44 -20.35
C GLY A 152 -13.74 3.31 -21.36
N ASP A 153 -12.63 3.32 -22.10
CA ASP A 153 -12.31 2.27 -23.07
C ASP A 153 -11.87 0.97 -22.38
N GLU A 154 -12.23 -0.17 -22.96
CA GLU A 154 -11.71 -1.47 -22.54
C GLU A 154 -10.27 -1.66 -23.02
N CYS A 155 -9.36 -1.93 -22.09
CA CYS A 155 -7.95 -2.12 -22.37
C CYS A 155 -7.69 -3.50 -22.95
N VAL A 156 -6.74 -3.56 -23.88
CA VAL A 156 -6.23 -4.81 -24.48
C VAL A 156 -4.72 -4.93 -24.26
N VAL A 157 -4.17 -6.13 -24.40
CA VAL A 157 -2.71 -6.32 -24.43
C VAL A 157 -2.21 -6.02 -25.84
N ALA A 158 -1.31 -5.05 -25.97
CA ALA A 158 -0.72 -4.66 -27.24
C ALA A 158 0.78 -4.95 -27.26
N PHE A 159 1.25 -5.58 -28.34
CA PHE A 159 2.68 -5.71 -28.61
C PHE A 159 3.15 -4.49 -29.40
N MET A 160 3.91 -3.60 -28.76
CA MET A 160 4.33 -2.33 -29.34
C MET A 160 5.72 -1.91 -28.87
N HIS A 161 6.39 -1.08 -29.67
CA HIS A 161 7.64 -0.44 -29.25
C HIS A 161 7.37 0.58 -28.15
N GLN A 162 8.10 0.46 -27.04
CA GLN A 162 7.90 1.25 -25.83
C GLN A 162 9.21 1.34 -25.05
N TRP A 163 9.46 2.47 -24.41
CA TRP A 163 10.51 2.57 -23.39
C TRP A 163 9.98 1.98 -22.09
N TYR A 164 10.84 1.24 -21.39
CA TYR A 164 10.51 0.58 -20.14
C TYR A 164 11.68 0.65 -19.16
N LEU A 165 11.35 0.51 -17.88
CA LEU A 165 12.31 0.30 -16.80
C LEU A 165 12.41 -1.20 -16.54
N ASP A 166 13.62 -1.75 -16.55
CA ASP A 166 13.87 -3.19 -16.42
C ASP A 166 14.04 -3.60 -14.95
N TYR A 167 12.98 -3.48 -14.15
CA TYR A 167 13.02 -3.90 -12.74
C TYR A 167 13.20 -5.41 -12.56
N GLY A 168 13.07 -6.19 -13.64
CA GLY A 168 13.29 -7.63 -13.68
C GLY A 168 14.77 -8.02 -13.76
N GLU A 169 15.68 -7.07 -14.03
CA GLU A 169 17.11 -7.31 -14.08
C GLU A 169 17.61 -7.96 -12.78
N GLU A 170 18.23 -9.14 -12.90
CA GLU A 170 18.57 -10.00 -11.77
C GLU A 170 19.39 -9.28 -10.70
N LYS A 171 20.46 -8.57 -11.11
CA LYS A 171 21.34 -7.84 -10.20
C LYS A 171 20.62 -6.69 -9.49
N TRP A 172 19.76 -5.96 -10.21
CA TRP A 172 19.03 -4.82 -9.64
C TRP A 172 17.98 -5.32 -8.63
N ARG A 173 17.22 -6.36 -9.00
CA ARG A 173 16.26 -7.04 -8.11
C ARG A 173 16.95 -7.56 -6.86
N GLU A 174 18.06 -8.28 -6.98
CA GLU A 174 18.80 -8.84 -5.84
C GLU A 174 19.32 -7.75 -4.90
N THR A 175 19.76 -6.62 -5.45
CA THR A 175 20.21 -5.47 -4.67
C THR A 175 19.08 -4.89 -3.81
N VAL A 176 17.90 -4.69 -4.41
CA VAL A 176 16.71 -4.20 -3.69
C VAL A 176 16.21 -5.23 -2.69
N GLU A 177 16.18 -6.51 -3.08
CA GLU A 177 15.77 -7.61 -2.21
C GLU A 177 16.67 -7.72 -0.97
N ALA A 178 17.99 -7.63 -1.15
CA ALA A 178 18.93 -7.64 -0.04
C ALA A 178 18.70 -6.46 0.92
N TYR A 179 18.41 -5.27 0.37
CA TYR A 179 18.18 -4.08 1.18
C TYR A 179 16.90 -4.13 2.01
N ILE A 180 15.77 -4.54 1.42
CA ILE A 180 14.51 -4.66 2.16
C ILE A 180 14.56 -5.75 3.24
N ASN A 181 15.50 -6.69 3.13
CA ASN A 181 15.76 -7.73 4.13
C ASN A 181 16.81 -7.31 5.18
N SER A 182 17.44 -6.14 5.02
CA SER A 182 18.47 -5.64 5.94
C SER A 182 17.85 -4.90 7.13
N GLU A 183 18.64 -4.70 8.18
CA GLU A 183 18.20 -3.92 9.36
C GLU A 183 18.02 -2.42 9.06
N GLN A 184 18.54 -1.93 7.92
CA GLN A 184 18.49 -0.53 7.52
C GLN A 184 17.11 -0.11 6.99
N PHE A 185 16.26 -1.07 6.61
CA PHE A 185 14.92 -0.81 6.08
C PHE A 185 13.83 -1.30 7.05
N GLN A 186 12.87 -0.42 7.37
CA GLN A 186 11.80 -0.71 8.32
C GLN A 186 10.41 -0.47 7.69
N THR A 187 9.47 -1.37 7.97
CA THR A 187 8.07 -1.21 7.54
C THR A 187 7.08 -1.07 8.68
N PHE A 188 7.53 -1.28 9.93
CA PHE A 188 6.69 -1.32 11.15
C PHE A 188 5.52 -2.32 11.08
N SER A 189 5.49 -3.17 10.04
CA SER A 189 4.46 -4.18 9.81
C SER A 189 5.04 -5.35 9.02
N PRO A 190 5.03 -6.58 9.57
CA PRO A 190 5.46 -7.78 8.86
C PRO A 190 4.66 -8.04 7.58
N GLN A 191 3.38 -7.67 7.56
CA GLN A 191 2.51 -7.82 6.40
C GLN A 191 2.96 -6.92 5.24
N VAL A 192 3.30 -5.66 5.53
CA VAL A 192 3.82 -4.71 4.54
C VAL A 192 5.14 -5.22 3.97
N LEU A 193 6.05 -5.69 4.82
CA LEU A 193 7.32 -6.26 4.37
C LEU A 193 7.12 -7.49 3.47
N HIS A 194 6.19 -8.38 3.82
CA HIS A 194 5.85 -9.53 2.98
C HIS A 194 5.32 -9.10 1.60
N GLN A 195 4.51 -8.04 1.54
CA GLN A 195 4.04 -7.49 0.27
C GLN A 195 5.19 -6.92 -0.58
N PHE A 196 6.15 -6.20 0.02
CA PHE A 196 7.36 -5.77 -0.71
C PHE A 196 8.14 -6.95 -1.29
N LYS A 197 8.40 -8.00 -0.49
CA LYS A 197 9.09 -9.21 -0.98
C LYS A 197 8.35 -9.86 -2.14
N HIS A 198 7.02 -9.95 -2.04
CA HIS A 198 6.19 -10.47 -3.13
C HIS A 198 6.33 -9.64 -4.40
N VAL A 199 6.24 -8.31 -4.31
CA VAL A 199 6.35 -7.41 -5.46
C VAL A 199 7.74 -7.48 -6.08
N VAL A 200 8.81 -7.47 -5.29
CA VAL A 200 10.19 -7.59 -5.80
C VAL A 200 10.41 -8.91 -6.55
N GLY A 201 9.83 -10.03 -6.08
CA GLY A 201 9.90 -11.31 -6.79
C GLY A 201 9.06 -11.37 -8.08
N TRP A 202 7.97 -10.61 -8.14
CA TRP A 202 7.01 -10.59 -9.26
C TRP A 202 7.35 -9.56 -10.34
N LEU A 203 7.89 -8.40 -9.95
CA LEU A 203 8.06 -7.24 -10.82
C LEU A 203 9.08 -7.54 -11.94
N ARG A 204 8.77 -7.06 -13.15
CA ARG A 204 9.58 -7.23 -14.36
C ARG A 204 9.69 -5.88 -15.08
N GLU A 205 9.50 -5.85 -16.39
CA GLU A 205 9.53 -4.63 -17.18
C GLU A 205 8.32 -3.73 -16.87
N TRP A 206 8.57 -2.44 -16.65
CA TRP A 206 7.52 -1.44 -16.47
C TRP A 206 7.54 -0.40 -17.58
N ALA A 207 6.43 -0.31 -18.30
CA ALA A 207 6.23 0.64 -19.39
C ALA A 207 6.17 2.10 -18.92
N CYS A 208 7.30 2.82 -19.05
CA CYS A 208 7.46 4.18 -18.51
C CYS A 208 7.14 5.31 -19.52
N SER A 209 6.99 5.01 -20.81
CA SER A 209 6.69 6.03 -21.83
C SER A 209 5.21 6.15 -22.20
N ARG A 210 4.76 7.37 -22.52
CA ARG A 210 3.42 7.69 -23.03
C ARG A 210 3.48 8.65 -24.21
N SER A 211 2.49 8.60 -25.09
CA SER A 211 2.35 9.51 -26.24
C SER A 211 1.37 10.67 -26.01
N TYR A 212 0.62 10.64 -24.91
CA TYR A 212 -0.41 11.62 -24.56
C TYR A 212 -0.51 11.81 -23.06
N GLY A 213 -0.76 13.04 -22.62
CA GLY A 213 -0.90 13.42 -21.22
C GLY A 213 -0.10 14.67 -20.86
N LEU A 214 -0.01 14.94 -19.56
CA LEU A 214 0.89 15.93 -18.97
C LEU A 214 2.08 15.21 -18.35
N GLY A 215 3.23 15.88 -18.30
CA GLY A 215 4.44 15.33 -17.67
C GLY A 215 5.71 15.90 -18.29
N THR A 216 6.82 15.25 -17.99
CA THR A 216 8.15 15.60 -18.54
C THR A 216 8.44 14.74 -19.77
N TYR A 217 9.00 15.35 -20.82
CA TYR A 217 9.41 14.62 -22.02
C TYR A 217 10.69 13.82 -21.78
N LEU A 218 10.81 12.63 -22.38
CA LEU A 218 12.06 11.90 -22.43
C LEU A 218 13.12 12.75 -23.17
N PRO A 219 14.27 13.05 -22.54
CA PRO A 219 15.17 14.09 -23.03
C PRO A 219 15.87 13.74 -24.36
N TRP A 220 15.95 12.46 -24.72
CA TRP A 220 16.53 12.00 -25.99
C TRP A 220 15.49 11.76 -27.10
N THR A 221 14.19 11.89 -26.83
CA THR A 221 13.12 11.71 -27.84
C THR A 221 12.64 13.05 -28.41
N LYS A 222 13.51 14.05 -28.49
CA LYS A 222 13.21 15.43 -28.91
C LYS A 222 12.79 15.61 -30.38
N ASP A 223 12.60 14.53 -31.14
CA ASP A 223 11.98 14.62 -32.47
C ASP A 223 10.53 15.12 -32.30
N SER A 224 10.29 16.36 -32.75
CA SER A 224 9.01 17.07 -32.66
C SER A 224 7.82 16.34 -33.31
N SER A 225 8.06 15.31 -34.12
CA SER A 225 6.99 14.57 -34.79
C SER A 225 6.25 13.57 -33.88
N ARG A 226 6.90 13.06 -32.82
CA ARG A 226 6.30 12.11 -31.85
C ARG A 226 6.94 12.25 -30.46
N PRO A 227 6.61 13.31 -29.70
CA PRO A 227 7.14 13.48 -28.36
C PRO A 227 6.70 12.34 -27.44
N VAL A 228 7.63 11.86 -26.61
CA VAL A 228 7.39 10.80 -25.64
C VAL A 228 7.46 11.38 -24.24
N LEU A 229 6.39 11.21 -23.46
CA LEU A 229 6.26 11.65 -22.07
C LEU A 229 6.64 10.52 -21.13
N ILE A 230 7.18 10.88 -19.97
CA ILE A 230 7.37 9.96 -18.84
C ILE A 230 6.02 9.84 -18.12
N GLU A 231 5.63 8.61 -17.77
CA GLU A 231 4.40 8.36 -17.03
C GLU A 231 4.55 8.62 -15.52
N SER A 232 3.43 8.92 -14.87
CA SER A 232 3.35 9.43 -13.49
C SER A 232 3.99 8.55 -12.40
N LEU A 233 4.06 7.23 -12.56
CA LEU A 233 4.68 6.35 -11.58
C LEU A 233 6.20 6.24 -11.77
N SER A 234 6.73 6.72 -12.90
CA SER A 234 8.16 6.66 -13.24
C SER A 234 8.89 7.97 -12.94
N ASP A 235 8.23 9.13 -13.04
CA ASP A 235 8.80 10.44 -12.67
C ASP A 235 8.62 10.80 -11.18
N SER A 236 7.99 9.91 -10.40
CA SER A 236 7.68 10.12 -8.99
C SER A 236 8.49 9.24 -8.03
N THR A 237 9.66 8.72 -8.42
CA THR A 237 10.37 7.72 -7.62
C THR A 237 11.45 8.28 -6.68
N ILE A 238 12.08 9.41 -7.05
CA ILE A 238 13.21 10.04 -6.31
C ILE A 238 13.02 11.54 -6.04
N TYR A 239 11.82 12.07 -6.31
CA TYR A 239 11.53 13.50 -6.19
C TYR A 239 11.68 14.05 -4.77
N MET A 240 11.79 13.19 -3.76
CA MET A 240 12.08 13.59 -2.38
C MET A 240 13.47 14.22 -2.25
N ALA A 241 14.44 13.82 -3.08
CA ALA A 241 15.75 14.47 -3.14
C ALA A 241 15.62 15.94 -3.60
N TYR A 242 14.68 16.21 -4.53
CA TYR A 242 14.39 17.57 -4.98
C TYR A 242 13.80 18.44 -3.86
N TYR A 243 13.05 17.89 -2.91
CA TYR A 243 12.53 18.65 -1.76
C TYR A 243 13.63 19.35 -0.95
N ALA A 244 14.79 18.70 -0.79
CA ALA A 244 15.90 19.27 -0.04
C ALA A 244 16.40 20.59 -0.66
N ILE A 245 16.30 20.76 -1.98
CA ILE A 245 16.84 21.93 -2.69
C ILE A 245 15.77 22.84 -3.30
N ALA A 246 14.51 22.42 -3.34
CA ALA A 246 13.41 23.17 -3.98
C ALA A 246 13.27 24.59 -3.42
N HIS A 247 13.40 24.75 -2.10
CA HIS A 247 13.30 26.06 -1.44
C HIS A 247 14.41 27.04 -1.86
N LEU A 248 15.54 26.53 -2.36
CA LEU A 248 16.67 27.34 -2.88
C LEU A 248 16.49 27.72 -4.36
N LEU A 249 15.81 26.86 -5.13
CA LEU A 249 15.62 27.00 -6.58
C LEU A 249 14.36 27.77 -6.95
N GLN A 250 13.21 27.39 -6.38
CA GLN A 250 11.89 27.99 -6.70
C GLN A 250 11.32 28.79 -5.52
N GLY A 251 11.80 28.59 -4.30
CA GLY A 251 11.30 29.29 -3.11
C GLY A 251 9.80 29.05 -2.93
N ASN A 252 9.02 30.13 -2.82
CA ASN A 252 7.56 30.06 -2.66
C ASN A 252 6.80 30.03 -4.00
N ASP A 253 7.49 30.07 -5.14
CA ASP A 253 6.85 29.95 -6.44
C ASP A 253 6.61 28.46 -6.76
N MET A 254 5.36 28.02 -6.58
CA MET A 254 4.95 26.65 -6.86
C MET A 254 5.20 26.23 -8.31
N TYR A 255 5.14 27.17 -9.27
CA TYR A 255 5.31 26.90 -10.69
C TYR A 255 6.74 27.12 -11.20
N GLY A 256 7.63 27.66 -10.35
CA GLY A 256 9.03 27.91 -10.70
C GLY A 256 9.22 28.83 -11.92
N GLN A 257 8.32 29.78 -12.13
CA GLN A 257 8.38 30.73 -13.25
C GLN A 257 9.44 31.81 -13.01
N ALA A 258 9.60 32.24 -11.76
CA ALA A 258 10.65 33.17 -11.37
C ALA A 258 11.90 32.43 -10.90
N LYS A 259 13.06 33.08 -11.05
CA LYS A 259 14.29 32.65 -10.38
C LYS A 259 14.07 32.72 -8.87
N GLY A 260 14.31 31.62 -8.16
CA GLY A 260 14.19 31.59 -6.70
C GLY A 260 15.39 32.21 -5.98
N PRO A 261 15.52 31.92 -4.67
CA PRO A 261 16.47 32.61 -3.79
C PRO A 261 17.94 32.61 -4.23
N LEU A 262 18.40 31.56 -4.92
CA LEU A 262 19.79 31.49 -5.42
C LEU A 262 20.00 32.12 -6.81
N GLY A 263 18.95 32.64 -7.46
CA GLY A 263 19.08 33.30 -8.76
C GLY A 263 19.49 32.37 -9.92
N ILE A 264 19.44 31.06 -9.72
CA ILE A 264 19.81 30.02 -10.69
C ILE A 264 18.72 29.91 -11.76
N ALA A 265 19.11 30.00 -13.03
CA ALA A 265 18.20 29.77 -14.16
C ALA A 265 18.07 28.28 -14.48
N VAL A 266 16.95 27.87 -15.08
CA VAL A 266 16.68 26.46 -15.44
C VAL A 266 17.76 25.91 -16.37
N GLU A 267 18.25 26.73 -17.31
CA GLU A 267 19.28 26.33 -18.28
C GLU A 267 20.65 26.09 -17.64
N GLN A 268 20.85 26.51 -16.40
CA GLN A 268 22.09 26.28 -15.64
C GLN A 268 22.07 24.96 -14.87
N LEU A 269 20.91 24.30 -14.75
CA LEU A 269 20.74 23.03 -14.05
C LEU A 269 21.00 21.87 -15.02
N THR A 270 22.27 21.52 -15.20
CA THR A 270 22.72 20.40 -16.03
C THR A 270 22.83 19.10 -15.23
N ASP A 271 23.02 17.98 -15.93
CA ASP A 271 23.24 16.68 -15.30
C ASP A 271 24.44 16.73 -14.34
N GLU A 272 25.56 17.37 -14.71
CA GLU A 272 26.74 17.49 -13.85
C GLU A 272 26.48 18.34 -12.59
N VAL A 273 25.57 19.32 -12.68
CA VAL A 273 25.14 20.08 -11.49
C VAL A 273 24.39 19.18 -10.53
N PHE A 274 23.46 18.37 -11.04
CA PHE A 274 22.72 17.41 -10.20
C PHE A 274 23.60 16.29 -9.68
N ASP A 275 24.57 15.80 -10.46
CA ASP A 275 25.56 14.81 -10.01
C ASP A 275 26.33 15.32 -8.78
N TYR A 276 26.78 16.58 -8.81
CA TYR A 276 27.46 17.17 -7.66
C TYR A 276 26.52 17.39 -6.47
N VAL A 277 25.33 17.97 -6.71
CA VAL A 277 24.36 18.34 -5.66
C VAL A 277 23.82 17.11 -4.94
N PHE A 278 23.55 16.02 -5.67
CA PHE A 278 23.01 14.78 -5.13
C PHE A 278 24.10 13.74 -4.81
N ALA A 279 25.32 14.20 -4.58
CA ALA A 279 26.45 13.41 -4.09
C ALA A 279 26.80 12.17 -4.95
N GLN A 280 26.64 12.26 -6.27
CA GLN A 280 27.16 11.29 -7.24
C GLN A 280 28.66 11.47 -7.49
N THR A 281 29.15 12.69 -7.33
CA THR A 281 30.57 13.06 -7.49
C THR A 281 30.97 14.13 -6.49
N ASP A 282 32.24 14.14 -6.11
CA ASP A 282 32.84 15.21 -5.28
C ASP A 282 33.39 16.37 -6.13
N ASP A 283 33.49 16.16 -7.44
CA ASP A 283 34.00 17.17 -8.37
C ASP A 283 32.95 18.23 -8.68
N LEU A 284 33.33 19.50 -8.59
CA LEU A 284 32.47 20.59 -9.03
C LEU A 284 32.22 20.50 -10.55
N PRO A 285 31.00 20.81 -11.03
CA PRO A 285 30.63 20.71 -12.44
C PRO A 285 31.47 21.66 -13.29
N LYS A 286 32.26 21.08 -14.20
CA LYS A 286 33.14 21.83 -15.10
C LYS A 286 32.31 22.69 -16.05
N GLY A 287 32.58 23.99 -16.08
CA GLY A 287 31.87 24.92 -16.96
C GLY A 287 30.53 25.41 -16.43
N SER A 288 30.13 25.01 -15.21
CA SER A 288 28.95 25.60 -14.56
C SER A 288 29.17 27.10 -14.30
N THR A 289 28.16 27.89 -14.59
CA THR A 289 28.11 29.33 -14.29
C THR A 289 27.49 29.61 -12.92
N ILE A 290 27.07 28.57 -12.20
CA ILE A 290 26.53 28.70 -10.84
C ILE A 290 27.70 28.92 -9.87
N PRO A 291 27.63 29.93 -8.97
CA PRO A 291 28.65 30.12 -7.94
C PRO A 291 28.89 28.85 -7.12
N ALA A 292 30.15 28.50 -6.89
CA ALA A 292 30.52 27.28 -6.15
C ALA A 292 29.92 27.23 -4.74
N GLU A 293 29.72 28.39 -4.11
CA GLU A 293 29.05 28.50 -2.82
C GLU A 293 27.56 28.09 -2.88
N HIS A 294 26.86 28.37 -3.98
CA HIS A 294 25.47 27.98 -4.18
C HIS A 294 25.34 26.48 -4.43
N LEU A 295 26.25 25.92 -5.22
CA LEU A 295 26.35 24.47 -5.43
C LEU A 295 26.59 23.74 -4.09
N LYS A 296 27.57 24.20 -3.30
CA LYS A 296 27.86 23.66 -1.97
C LYS A 296 26.66 23.79 -1.04
N ARG A 297 25.95 24.91 -1.07
CA ARG A 297 24.74 25.10 -0.26
C ARG A 297 23.66 24.09 -0.61
N MET A 298 23.36 23.88 -1.90
CA MET A 298 22.38 22.87 -2.33
C MET A 298 22.79 21.47 -1.92
N ARG A 299 24.07 21.10 -2.09
CA ARG A 299 24.59 19.81 -1.65
C ARG A 299 24.49 19.64 -0.14
N ASN A 300 24.84 20.65 0.65
CA ASN A 300 24.75 20.59 2.11
C ASN A 300 23.30 20.40 2.58
N GLU A 301 22.31 21.03 1.96
CA GLU A 301 20.90 20.79 2.26
C GLU A 301 20.53 19.33 1.96
N PHE A 302 20.92 18.81 0.79
CA PHE A 302 20.68 17.41 0.45
C PHE A 302 21.34 16.46 1.45
N GLU A 303 22.64 16.59 1.72
CA GLU A 303 23.38 15.72 2.64
C GLU A 303 22.93 15.85 4.10
N TYR A 304 22.28 16.96 4.48
CA TYR A 304 21.68 17.13 5.80
C TYR A 304 20.34 16.42 5.93
N TRP A 305 19.46 16.56 4.93
CA TRP A 305 18.09 16.04 4.98
C TRP A 305 17.94 14.59 4.51
N TYR A 306 18.84 14.11 3.65
CA TYR A 306 18.80 12.73 3.14
C TYR A 306 19.64 11.79 4.02
N PRO A 307 19.26 10.50 4.13
CA PRO A 307 18.22 9.77 3.39
C PRO A 307 16.78 10.12 3.78
N LEU A 308 15.82 9.62 3.01
CA LEU A 308 14.41 9.65 3.37
C LEU A 308 14.15 8.76 4.60
N ASP A 309 14.04 9.37 5.78
CA ASP A 309 13.80 8.66 7.04
C ASP A 309 12.46 7.92 7.06
N LEU A 310 11.40 8.56 6.56
CA LEU A 310 10.04 8.02 6.59
C LEU A 310 9.25 8.39 5.34
N ARG A 311 8.59 7.40 4.74
CA ARG A 311 7.54 7.56 3.74
C ARG A 311 6.25 6.93 4.26
N VAL A 312 5.16 7.70 4.24
CA VAL A 312 3.82 7.20 4.61
C VAL A 312 2.95 7.15 3.37
N SER A 313 2.22 6.04 3.15
CA SER A 313 1.31 5.93 2.02
C SER A 313 0.21 4.87 2.19
N GLY A 314 -0.75 4.85 1.26
CA GLY A 314 -1.72 3.77 1.16
C GLY A 314 -1.08 2.46 0.66
N LYS A 315 -1.60 1.32 1.14
CA LYS A 315 -1.14 -0.03 0.75
C LYS A 315 -1.19 -0.31 -0.76
N ASP A 316 -2.00 0.42 -1.51
CA ASP A 316 -2.10 0.33 -2.97
C ASP A 316 -0.82 0.74 -3.70
N LEU A 317 0.00 1.62 -3.10
CA LEU A 317 1.26 2.06 -3.70
C LEU A 317 2.44 1.11 -3.49
N ILE A 318 2.29 0.08 -2.66
CA ILE A 318 3.33 -0.96 -2.45
C ILE A 318 3.65 -1.67 -3.76
N PHE A 319 2.63 -2.01 -4.54
CA PHE A 319 2.73 -2.78 -5.79
C PHE A 319 3.29 -1.97 -6.97
N ASN A 320 3.59 -0.68 -6.78
CA ASN A 320 4.08 0.21 -7.82
C ASN A 320 5.05 1.25 -7.22
N HIS A 321 4.61 2.49 -7.03
CA HIS A 321 5.38 3.67 -6.64
C HIS A 321 6.40 3.43 -5.52
N LEU A 322 6.01 2.80 -4.41
CA LEU A 322 6.92 2.59 -3.29
C LEU A 322 8.05 1.62 -3.67
N THR A 323 7.71 0.51 -4.33
CA THR A 323 8.73 -0.42 -4.83
C THR A 323 9.61 0.25 -5.89
N PHE A 324 9.03 1.00 -6.82
CA PHE A 324 9.77 1.75 -7.85
C PHE A 324 10.74 2.77 -7.25
N SER A 325 10.35 3.39 -6.13
CA SER A 325 11.20 4.29 -5.35
C SER A 325 12.44 3.56 -4.84
N LEU A 326 12.31 2.36 -4.27
CA LEU A 326 13.46 1.57 -3.80
C LEU A 326 14.40 1.21 -4.96
N TYR A 327 13.86 0.73 -6.07
CA TYR A 327 14.64 0.43 -7.27
C TYR A 327 15.38 1.67 -7.78
N SER A 328 14.69 2.80 -7.91
CA SER A 328 15.29 4.04 -8.41
C SER A 328 16.38 4.57 -7.48
N HIS A 329 16.20 4.50 -6.15
CA HIS A 329 17.25 4.89 -5.20
C HIS A 329 18.48 3.97 -5.31
N ALA A 330 18.28 2.66 -5.45
CA ALA A 330 19.37 1.71 -5.64
C ALA A 330 20.14 1.94 -6.95
N ALA A 331 19.45 2.34 -8.02
CA ALA A 331 20.07 2.64 -9.31
C ALA A 331 20.80 3.99 -9.33
N ILE A 332 20.24 5.02 -8.68
CA ILE A 332 20.84 6.35 -8.64
C ILE A 332 22.01 6.39 -7.65
N TRP A 333 21.91 5.77 -6.46
CA TRP A 333 22.96 5.80 -5.44
C TRP A 333 23.56 4.40 -5.16
N PRO A 334 24.13 3.69 -6.15
CA PRO A 334 24.55 2.30 -6.01
C PRO A 334 25.71 2.10 -5.02
N HIS A 335 26.49 3.15 -4.77
CA HIS A 335 27.63 3.14 -3.84
C HIS A 335 27.33 3.85 -2.50
N ARG A 336 26.10 4.32 -2.32
CA ARG A 336 25.65 5.08 -1.14
C ARG A 336 24.32 4.52 -0.62
N PRO A 337 24.29 3.26 -0.14
CA PRO A 337 23.09 2.68 0.47
C PRO A 337 22.62 3.43 1.72
N ASP A 338 23.48 4.24 2.33
CA ASP A 338 23.14 5.18 3.39
C ASP A 338 22.20 6.30 2.94
N LEU A 339 22.07 6.54 1.63
CA LEU A 339 21.12 7.50 1.02
C LEU A 339 19.79 6.85 0.60
N TRP A 340 19.62 5.54 0.79
CA TRP A 340 18.39 4.85 0.42
C TRP A 340 17.28 5.04 1.48
N PRO A 341 15.99 4.92 1.12
CA PRO A 341 14.90 5.16 2.04
C PRO A 341 14.92 4.21 3.24
N ARG A 342 14.82 4.75 4.45
CA ARG A 342 14.95 3.97 5.70
C ARG A 342 13.67 3.31 6.16
N ALA A 343 12.52 3.97 6.01
CA ALA A 343 11.27 3.39 6.47
C ALA A 343 10.04 3.75 5.64
N PHE A 344 9.23 2.73 5.32
CA PHE A 344 7.95 2.87 4.62
C PHE A 344 6.79 2.36 5.48
N VAL A 345 5.92 3.26 5.95
CA VAL A 345 4.72 2.93 6.71
C VAL A 345 3.50 2.98 5.80
N CYS A 346 2.71 1.91 5.79
CA CYS A 346 1.57 1.79 4.89
C CYS A 346 0.26 1.60 5.66
N ASN A 347 -0.77 2.38 5.31
CA ASN A 347 -2.11 2.30 5.88
C ASN A 347 -3.14 1.72 4.89
N GLY A 348 -4.27 1.22 5.41
CA GLY A 348 -5.41 0.84 4.57
C GLY A 348 -6.15 2.04 3.98
N HIS A 349 -7.18 1.78 3.19
CA HIS A 349 -8.01 2.85 2.61
C HIS A 349 -8.92 3.45 3.69
N ILE A 350 -9.31 4.72 3.50
CA ILE A 350 -10.24 5.39 4.42
C ILE A 350 -11.69 5.07 4.02
N MET A 351 -12.44 4.52 4.98
CA MET A 351 -13.89 4.42 4.98
C MET A 351 -14.51 5.58 5.76
N VAL A 352 -15.78 5.88 5.48
CA VAL A 352 -16.58 6.85 6.23
C VAL A 352 -17.80 6.12 6.76
N ASP A 353 -17.98 6.12 8.08
CA ASP A 353 -19.09 5.45 8.78
C ASP A 353 -19.30 3.99 8.31
N ALA A 354 -18.19 3.24 8.28
CA ALA A 354 -18.08 1.84 7.84
C ALA A 354 -18.48 1.58 6.37
N GLN A 355 -18.55 2.62 5.55
CA GLN A 355 -18.83 2.52 4.13
C GLN A 355 -17.66 3.01 3.28
N LYS A 356 -17.46 2.39 2.12
CA LYS A 356 -16.49 2.86 1.14
C LYS A 356 -16.84 4.30 0.75
N MET A 357 -15.86 5.19 0.84
CA MET A 357 -16.06 6.59 0.46
C MET A 357 -16.33 6.70 -1.04
N SER A 358 -17.48 7.27 -1.40
CA SER A 358 -17.86 7.47 -2.80
C SER A 358 -18.69 8.74 -2.97
N LYS A 359 -18.36 9.52 -4.00
CA LYS A 359 -19.17 10.67 -4.41
C LYS A 359 -20.61 10.27 -4.77
N SER A 360 -20.81 9.07 -5.34
CA SER A 360 -22.14 8.59 -5.73
C SER A 360 -23.02 8.19 -4.54
N LEU A 361 -22.42 7.79 -3.42
CA LEU A 361 -23.14 7.45 -2.18
C LEU A 361 -23.41 8.68 -1.31
N GLY A 362 -22.87 9.86 -1.68
CA GLY A 362 -22.99 11.08 -0.89
C GLY A 362 -22.21 11.07 0.43
N ASN A 363 -21.40 10.04 0.69
CA ASN A 363 -20.61 9.89 1.92
C ASN A 363 -19.15 10.38 1.76
N PHE A 364 -18.88 11.21 0.75
CA PHE A 364 -17.57 11.82 0.50
C PHE A 364 -17.40 13.07 1.39
N ILE A 365 -16.26 13.16 2.08
CA ILE A 365 -15.89 14.31 2.90
C ILE A 365 -14.57 14.86 2.33
N SER A 366 -14.57 16.11 1.87
CA SER A 366 -13.31 16.79 1.51
C SER A 366 -12.61 17.27 2.79
N ILE A 367 -11.29 17.50 2.72
CA ILE A 367 -10.54 18.00 3.89
C ILE A 367 -11.10 19.35 4.35
N GLU A 368 -11.43 20.24 3.41
CA GLU A 368 -11.98 21.56 3.71
C GLU A 368 -13.35 21.47 4.40
N ASP A 369 -14.24 20.61 3.89
CA ASP A 369 -15.57 20.41 4.48
C ASP A 369 -15.45 19.77 5.87
N GLY A 370 -14.57 18.77 6.04
CA GLY A 370 -14.33 18.13 7.32
C GLY A 370 -13.79 19.10 8.38
N ILE A 371 -12.87 20.00 8.02
CA ILE A 371 -12.37 21.04 8.92
C ILE A 371 -13.49 22.02 9.30
N LYS A 372 -14.34 22.43 8.35
CA LYS A 372 -15.47 23.34 8.63
C LYS A 372 -16.51 22.69 9.54
N GLU A 373 -16.78 21.40 9.36
CA GLU A 373 -17.79 20.66 10.12
C GLU A 373 -17.30 20.32 11.54
N PHE A 374 -16.05 19.83 11.67
CA PHE A 374 -15.56 19.26 12.93
C PHE A 374 -14.45 20.06 13.61
N THR A 375 -13.91 21.11 12.99
CA THR A 375 -12.60 21.72 13.31
C THR A 375 -11.40 20.85 12.94
N ALA A 376 -10.23 21.48 12.78
CA ALA A 376 -9.00 20.77 12.44
C ALA A 376 -8.60 19.73 13.51
N ASP A 377 -8.69 20.09 14.79
CA ASP A 377 -8.25 19.21 15.88
C ASP A 377 -9.19 18.02 16.08
N ALA A 378 -10.51 18.23 16.06
CA ALA A 378 -11.43 17.11 16.23
C ALA A 378 -11.38 16.15 15.02
N MET A 379 -11.20 16.68 13.80
CA MET A 379 -10.96 15.85 12.62
C MET A 379 -9.67 15.04 12.74
N ARG A 380 -8.56 15.65 13.20
CA ARG A 380 -7.28 14.94 13.41
C ARG A 380 -7.37 13.86 14.48
N VAL A 381 -8.07 14.11 15.57
CA VAL A 381 -8.34 13.08 16.61
C VAL A 381 -9.15 11.92 16.03
N ALA A 382 -10.21 12.20 15.26
CA ALA A 382 -11.00 11.14 14.63
C ALA A 382 -10.20 10.37 13.56
N LEU A 383 -9.25 11.01 12.87
CA LEU A 383 -8.33 10.35 11.95
C LEU A 383 -7.31 9.46 12.69
N ALA A 384 -6.74 9.94 13.79
CA ALA A 384 -5.86 9.13 14.65
C ALA A 384 -6.63 7.93 15.24
N ASP A 385 -7.90 8.11 15.57
CA ASP A 385 -8.78 7.03 16.05
C ASP A 385 -9.23 6.08 14.93
N ALA A 386 -9.04 6.40 13.63
CA ALA A 386 -9.64 5.64 12.53
C ALA A 386 -9.00 4.25 12.34
N GLY A 387 -7.69 4.13 12.56
CA GLY A 387 -6.94 2.88 12.52
C GLY A 387 -5.49 3.04 12.08
N ASP A 388 -4.61 2.20 12.63
CA ASP A 388 -3.16 2.24 12.43
C ASP A 388 -2.60 1.04 11.66
N THR A 389 -3.47 0.18 11.12
CA THR A 389 -3.07 -1.05 10.44
C THR A 389 -3.18 -0.92 8.91
N THR A 390 -2.79 -1.98 8.20
CA THR A 390 -3.03 -2.10 6.75
C THR A 390 -4.49 -2.42 6.41
N ASP A 391 -5.33 -2.70 7.40
CA ASP A 391 -6.77 -2.82 7.18
C ASP A 391 -7.38 -1.44 6.93
N ASP A 392 -8.52 -1.41 6.25
CA ASP A 392 -9.16 -0.15 5.92
C ASP A 392 -9.59 0.58 7.19
N ALA A 393 -9.08 1.80 7.37
CA ALA A 393 -9.34 2.64 8.52
C ALA A 393 -10.71 3.29 8.40
N ASN A 394 -11.41 3.49 9.53
CA ASN A 394 -12.78 3.97 9.52
C ASN A 394 -12.89 5.34 10.19
N PHE A 395 -13.09 6.38 9.38
CA PHE A 395 -13.43 7.70 9.89
C PHE A 395 -14.91 7.72 10.31
N GLN A 396 -15.15 7.97 11.60
CA GLN A 396 -16.50 8.03 12.17
C GLN A 396 -16.87 9.47 12.50
N ARG A 397 -17.95 9.97 11.91
CA ARG A 397 -18.43 11.34 12.19
C ARG A 397 -18.84 11.52 13.65
N GLU A 398 -19.36 10.47 14.27
CA GLU A 398 -19.72 10.47 15.69
C GLU A 398 -18.49 10.70 16.58
N THR A 399 -17.37 10.04 16.29
CA THR A 399 -16.10 10.25 17.01
C THR A 399 -15.61 11.68 16.86
N ALA A 400 -15.67 12.26 15.65
CA ALA A 400 -15.28 13.64 15.40
C ALA A 400 -16.15 14.63 16.19
N ASN A 401 -17.48 14.48 16.14
CA ASN A 401 -18.43 15.29 16.89
C ASN A 401 -18.23 15.19 18.41
N GLY A 402 -18.10 13.96 18.94
CA GLY A 402 -17.84 13.74 20.37
C GLY A 402 -16.51 14.35 20.82
N THR A 403 -15.53 14.42 19.93
CA THR A 403 -14.25 15.05 20.23
C THR A 403 -14.34 16.55 20.39
N ILE A 404 -15.18 17.25 19.61
CA ILE A 404 -15.38 18.70 19.78
C ILE A 404 -15.76 19.01 21.24
N MET A 405 -16.74 18.27 21.78
CA MET A 405 -17.16 18.43 23.17
C MET A 405 -16.03 18.08 24.15
N ARG A 406 -15.27 17.01 23.88
CA ARG A 406 -14.16 16.59 24.73
C ARG A 406 -13.06 17.65 24.84
N LEU A 407 -12.69 18.27 23.71
CA LEU A 407 -11.67 19.32 23.67
C LEU A 407 -12.18 20.61 24.34
N TYR A 408 -13.44 20.97 24.14
CA TYR A 408 -14.07 22.08 24.84
C TYR A 408 -14.06 21.89 26.36
N LEU A 409 -14.43 20.71 26.85
CA LEU A 409 -14.39 20.39 28.28
C LEU A 409 -12.97 20.39 28.87
N LEU A 410 -11.97 20.01 28.07
CA LEU A 410 -10.56 20.10 28.47
C LEU A 410 -10.13 21.56 28.67
N GLU A 411 -10.49 22.44 27.74
CA GLU A 411 -10.23 23.88 27.84
C GLU A 411 -10.94 24.51 29.04
N GLN A 412 -12.22 24.19 29.25
CA GLN A 412 -12.97 24.66 30.42
C GLN A 412 -12.32 24.22 31.73
N PHE A 413 -11.94 22.95 31.84
CA PHE A 413 -11.25 22.43 33.01
C PHE A 413 -9.92 23.17 33.27
N ALA A 414 -9.14 23.45 32.21
CA ALA A 414 -7.90 24.21 32.33
C ALA A 414 -8.15 25.64 32.84
N ASN A 415 -9.16 26.33 32.29
CA ASN A 415 -9.55 27.66 32.73
C ASN A 415 -10.00 27.68 34.20
N GLU A 416 -10.83 26.73 34.63
CA GLU A 416 -11.31 26.63 36.01
C GLU A 416 -10.17 26.35 37.00
N ALA A 417 -9.23 25.48 36.61
CA ALA A 417 -8.06 25.15 37.42
C ALA A 417 -7.11 26.36 37.62
N VAL A 418 -6.89 27.17 36.58
CA VAL A 418 -5.98 28.33 36.65
C VAL A 418 -6.64 29.56 37.27
N SER A 419 -7.92 29.81 36.97
CA SER A 419 -8.67 30.95 37.55
C SER A 419 -9.00 30.79 39.03
N GLY A 420 -8.88 29.58 39.56
CA GLY A 420 -9.24 29.26 40.95
C GLY A 420 -10.74 28.99 41.16
N ALA A 421 -11.51 28.88 40.08
CA ALA A 421 -12.91 28.46 40.14
C ALA A 421 -13.05 26.98 40.55
N LEU A 422 -12.06 26.15 40.23
CA LEU A 422 -11.94 24.78 40.72
C LEU A 422 -11.29 24.78 42.12
N PRO A 423 -11.93 24.20 43.16
CA PRO A 423 -11.31 24.11 44.47
C PRO A 423 -10.12 23.12 44.41
N LEU A 424 -8.92 23.63 44.69
CA LEU A 424 -7.68 22.88 44.67
C LEU A 424 -6.95 23.07 46.00
N ARG A 425 -6.52 21.96 46.62
CA ARG A 425 -5.71 22.03 47.84
C ARG A 425 -4.24 22.29 47.52
N THR A 426 -3.52 22.71 48.54
CA THR A 426 -2.07 22.92 48.54
C THR A 426 -1.45 22.23 49.76
N GLY A 427 -0.14 21.96 49.73
CA GLY A 427 0.58 21.39 50.86
C GLY A 427 1.21 20.04 50.53
N ARG A 428 1.18 19.10 51.49
CA ARG A 428 1.83 17.80 51.32
C ARG A 428 1.04 16.91 50.35
N TYR A 429 1.78 16.20 49.48
CA TYR A 429 1.18 15.18 48.62
C TYR A 429 0.59 14.00 49.41
N SER A 430 -0.65 13.65 49.08
CA SER A 430 -1.33 12.46 49.56
C SER A 430 -0.89 11.22 48.77
N ASP A 431 -1.32 10.04 49.20
CA ASP A 431 -1.07 8.82 48.43
C ASP A 431 -1.84 8.80 47.11
N ALA A 432 -3.00 9.47 47.05
CA ALA A 432 -3.74 9.66 45.80
C ALA A 432 -2.96 10.55 44.80
N ASP A 433 -2.23 11.56 45.27
CA ASP A 433 -1.37 12.40 44.40
C ASP A 433 -0.23 11.59 43.80
N ARG A 434 0.42 10.76 44.61
CA ARG A 434 1.53 9.90 44.18
C ARG A 434 1.06 8.85 43.18
N LEU A 435 -0.10 8.24 43.44
CA LEU A 435 -0.74 7.32 42.51
C LEU A 435 -1.05 8.01 41.18
N PHE A 436 -1.64 9.21 41.22
CA PHE A 436 -1.98 9.93 40.01
C PHE A 436 -0.73 10.33 39.21
N LEU A 437 0.33 10.77 39.86
CA LEU A 437 1.60 11.04 39.20
C LEU A 437 2.16 9.78 38.51
N ASN A 438 2.08 8.61 39.16
CA ASN A 438 2.47 7.33 38.54
C ASN A 438 1.65 7.00 37.29
N GLU A 439 0.35 7.28 37.31
CA GLU A 439 -0.54 7.10 36.15
C GLU A 439 -0.22 8.08 35.01
N ILE A 440 0.10 9.35 35.32
CA ILE A 440 0.56 10.33 34.32
C ILE A 440 1.82 9.83 33.62
N VAL A 441 2.81 9.37 34.40
CA VAL A 441 4.08 8.82 33.87
C VAL A 441 3.79 7.63 32.96
N THR A 442 2.95 6.70 33.41
CA THR A 442 2.61 5.48 32.66
C THR A 442 1.93 5.81 31.33
N CYS A 443 0.83 6.58 31.35
CA CYS A 443 0.13 6.95 30.12
C CYS A 443 1.04 7.72 29.14
N THR A 444 1.95 8.56 29.66
CA THR A 444 2.90 9.32 28.85
C THR A 444 3.93 8.42 28.18
N GLN A 445 4.48 7.45 28.91
CA GLN A 445 5.47 6.51 28.38
C GLN A 445 4.85 5.56 27.34
N GLU A 446 3.67 5.02 27.63
CA GLU A 446 2.95 4.16 26.69
C GLU A 446 2.52 4.94 25.42
N ALA A 447 2.10 6.20 25.57
CA ALA A 447 1.81 7.05 24.41
C ALA A 447 3.07 7.32 23.56
N LYS A 448 4.23 7.52 24.20
CA LYS A 448 5.51 7.70 23.51
C LYS A 448 5.86 6.46 22.68
N GLU A 449 5.80 5.28 23.28
CA GLU A 449 6.07 4.01 22.59
C GLU A 449 5.13 3.80 21.40
N ALA A 450 3.84 4.15 21.56
CA ALA A 450 2.87 4.09 20.48
C ALA A 450 3.19 5.08 19.34
N TYR A 451 3.60 6.32 19.64
CA TYR A 451 4.04 7.27 18.61
C TYR A 451 5.30 6.80 17.87
N GLU A 452 6.29 6.26 18.59
CA GLU A 452 7.52 5.70 18.00
C GLU A 452 7.22 4.50 17.08
N GLY A 453 6.15 3.74 17.38
CA GLY A 453 5.66 2.63 16.56
C GLY A 453 4.64 3.02 15.47
N PHE A 454 4.34 4.32 15.27
CA PHE A 454 3.29 4.81 14.36
C PHE A 454 1.87 4.29 14.67
N GLN A 455 1.59 3.96 15.94
CA GLN A 455 0.30 3.46 16.44
C GLN A 455 -0.53 4.62 17.03
N TYR A 456 -1.03 5.50 16.17
CA TYR A 456 -1.71 6.74 16.57
C TYR A 456 -3.03 6.54 17.34
N ARG A 457 -3.79 5.47 17.08
CA ARG A 457 -4.98 5.09 17.88
C ARG A 457 -4.58 4.70 19.30
N GLU A 458 -3.53 3.90 19.47
CA GLU A 458 -3.05 3.56 20.82
C GLU A 458 -2.43 4.79 21.50
N ALA A 459 -1.67 5.63 20.79
CA ALA A 459 -1.15 6.88 21.32
C ALA A 459 -2.28 7.82 21.78
N LEU A 460 -3.37 7.91 21.02
CA LEU A 460 -4.56 8.68 21.39
C LEU A 460 -5.28 8.07 22.61
N LYS A 461 -5.43 6.74 22.65
CA LYS A 461 -6.05 6.04 23.77
C LYS A 461 -5.29 6.31 25.07
N LYS A 462 -3.96 6.22 25.05
CA LYS A 462 -3.12 6.49 26.22
C LYS A 462 -3.04 7.98 26.55
N GLY A 463 -2.77 8.81 25.54
CA GLY A 463 -2.51 10.25 25.68
C GLY A 463 -3.74 11.13 25.84
N LEU A 464 -4.95 10.65 25.55
CA LEU A 464 -6.20 11.39 25.71
C LEU A 464 -7.20 10.63 26.58
N TYR A 465 -7.65 9.45 26.17
CA TYR A 465 -8.79 8.78 26.81
C TYR A 465 -8.45 8.23 28.20
N GLU A 466 -7.37 7.48 28.33
CA GLU A 466 -6.89 6.97 29.62
C GLU A 466 -6.37 8.11 30.49
N MET A 467 -5.57 9.03 29.94
CA MET A 467 -5.08 10.21 30.68
C MET A 467 -6.21 11.04 31.32
N HIS A 468 -7.33 11.23 30.63
CA HIS A 468 -8.53 11.87 31.18
C HIS A 468 -9.22 11.00 32.24
N THR A 469 -9.35 9.70 31.98
CA THR A 469 -9.95 8.74 32.91
C THR A 469 -9.18 8.70 34.23
N ARG A 470 -7.84 8.70 34.18
CA ARG A 470 -6.98 8.73 35.38
C ARG A 470 -7.13 10.02 36.18
N ARG A 471 -7.29 11.17 35.50
CA ARG A 471 -7.63 12.44 36.17
C ARG A 471 -8.99 12.35 36.88
N ASP A 472 -10.00 11.79 36.23
CA ASP A 472 -11.34 11.68 36.83
C ASP A 472 -11.38 10.72 38.01
N GLN A 473 -10.65 9.60 37.93
CA GLN A 473 -10.40 8.70 39.05
C GLN A 473 -9.69 9.41 40.20
N TYR A 474 -8.64 10.18 39.91
CA TYR A 474 -7.93 10.97 40.91
C TYR A 474 -8.84 11.99 41.61
N ARG A 475 -9.69 12.69 40.85
CA ARG A 475 -10.70 13.60 41.39
C ARG A 475 -11.65 12.87 42.35
N LEU A 476 -12.11 11.68 41.99
CA LEU A 476 -13.00 10.87 42.83
C LEU A 476 -12.29 10.39 44.11
N LEU A 477 -11.04 9.94 44.01
CA LEU A 477 -10.24 9.48 45.15
C LEU A 477 -9.95 10.60 46.16
N CYS A 478 -9.80 11.84 45.69
CA CYS A 478 -9.60 12.98 46.59
C CYS A 478 -10.86 13.39 47.34
N GLY A 479 -12.06 13.20 46.76
CA GLY A 479 -13.32 13.57 47.39
C GLY A 479 -13.34 15.02 47.93
N GLU A 480 -13.66 15.17 49.21
CA GLU A 480 -13.73 16.45 49.92
C GLU A 480 -12.35 17.11 50.13
N ASP A 481 -11.25 16.34 50.09
CA ASP A 481 -9.89 16.90 50.23
C ASP A 481 -9.43 17.64 48.97
N HIS A 482 -10.17 17.50 47.87
CA HIS A 482 -9.90 18.09 46.57
C HIS A 482 -8.55 17.69 45.95
N MET A 483 -8.40 17.94 44.65
CA MET A 483 -7.17 17.68 43.92
C MET A 483 -6.08 18.67 44.33
N HIS A 484 -4.81 18.24 44.25
CA HIS A 484 -3.66 19.09 44.52
C HIS A 484 -3.35 20.00 43.33
N LYS A 485 -3.16 21.30 43.60
CA LYS A 485 -2.90 22.31 42.55
C LYS A 485 -1.74 21.94 41.64
N ASP A 486 -0.59 21.59 42.21
CA ASP A 486 0.62 21.28 41.42
C ASP A 486 0.47 20.00 40.59
N MET A 487 -0.33 19.03 41.04
CA MET A 487 -0.61 17.80 40.29
C MET A 487 -1.51 18.09 39.09
N VAL A 488 -2.53 18.95 39.27
CA VAL A 488 -3.40 19.37 38.17
C VAL A 488 -2.62 20.16 37.11
N VAL A 489 -1.74 21.07 37.53
CA VAL A 489 -0.88 21.82 36.59
C VAL A 489 0.09 20.87 35.86
N THR A 490 0.70 19.92 36.57
CA THR A 490 1.58 18.90 35.97
C THR A 490 0.83 18.06 34.94
N TRP A 491 -0.40 17.62 35.28
CA TRP A 491 -1.26 16.89 34.36
C TRP A 491 -1.63 17.74 33.14
N LEU A 492 -2.04 18.99 33.30
CA LEU A 492 -2.41 19.88 32.19
C LEU A 492 -1.26 20.08 31.20
N LYS A 493 -0.04 20.34 31.71
CA LYS A 493 1.16 20.46 30.87
C LYS A 493 1.43 19.17 30.11
N THR A 494 1.44 18.04 30.81
CA THR A 494 1.70 16.72 30.23
C THR A 494 0.64 16.36 29.18
N GLN A 495 -0.63 16.60 29.49
CA GLN A 495 -1.77 16.39 28.58
C GLN A 495 -1.60 17.18 27.28
N CYS A 496 -1.21 18.45 27.38
CA CYS A 496 -0.97 19.28 26.20
C CYS A 496 0.20 18.76 25.38
N GLN A 497 1.33 18.43 26.01
CA GLN A 497 2.52 17.96 25.29
C GLN A 497 2.28 16.61 24.60
N THR A 498 1.62 15.67 25.27
CA THR A 498 1.32 14.34 24.73
C THR A 498 0.28 14.37 23.61
N LEU A 499 -0.68 15.30 23.66
CA LEU A 499 -1.76 15.43 22.67
C LEU A 499 -1.40 16.35 21.49
N ALA A 500 -0.42 17.24 21.63
CA ALA A 500 -0.02 18.20 20.61
C ALA A 500 0.24 17.61 19.20
N PRO A 501 0.82 16.40 19.03
CA PRO A 501 0.98 15.80 17.70
C PRO A 501 -0.36 15.57 16.98
N ILE A 502 -1.46 15.36 17.71
CA ILE A 502 -2.79 15.08 17.17
C ILE A 502 -3.67 16.34 17.17
N ALA A 503 -3.76 17.07 18.27
CA ALA A 503 -4.61 18.26 18.42
C ALA A 503 -3.78 19.51 18.80
N PRO A 504 -2.92 20.02 17.89
CA PRO A 504 -1.96 21.06 18.23
C PRO A 504 -2.60 22.41 18.60
N HIS A 505 -3.74 22.78 18.02
CA HIS A 505 -4.26 24.15 18.18
C HIS A 505 -4.86 24.37 19.57
N ILE A 506 -5.65 23.42 20.07
CA ILE A 506 -6.19 23.47 21.43
C ILE A 506 -5.10 23.31 22.49
N CYS A 507 -4.12 22.45 22.23
CA CYS A 507 -2.97 22.28 23.13
C CYS A 507 -2.14 23.57 23.20
N GLU A 508 -1.85 24.22 22.07
CA GLU A 508 -1.16 25.51 22.04
C GLU A 508 -1.98 26.60 22.75
N HIS A 509 -3.31 26.63 22.56
CA HIS A 509 -4.17 27.58 23.26
C HIS A 509 -4.12 27.39 24.79
N ILE A 510 -4.27 26.16 25.28
CA ILE A 510 -4.18 25.87 26.72
C ILE A 510 -2.78 26.22 27.25
N TRP A 511 -1.73 25.85 26.50
CA TRP A 511 -0.34 26.05 26.88
C TRP A 511 0.05 27.54 26.98
N SER A 512 -0.23 28.31 25.93
CA SER A 512 0.21 29.70 25.81
C SER A 512 -0.79 30.67 26.45
N GLU A 513 -2.10 30.46 26.31
CA GLU A 513 -3.10 31.42 26.78
C GLU A 513 -3.63 31.14 28.18
N ILE A 514 -3.76 29.87 28.59
CA ILE A 514 -4.32 29.51 29.91
C ILE A 514 -3.20 29.30 30.92
N LEU A 515 -2.23 28.43 30.61
CA LEU A 515 -1.10 28.12 31.48
C LEU A 515 -0.01 29.22 31.47
N LYS A 516 -0.03 30.11 30.46
CA LYS A 516 0.93 31.21 30.29
C LYS A 516 2.39 30.72 30.23
N GLU A 517 2.62 29.59 29.58
CA GLU A 517 3.97 29.09 29.35
C GLU A 517 4.74 30.03 28.41
N PRO A 518 6.05 30.23 28.63
CA PRO A 518 6.82 31.29 27.96
C PRO A 518 7.20 30.98 26.51
N SER A 519 7.08 29.72 26.07
CA SER A 519 7.46 29.25 24.73
C SER A 519 6.33 28.45 24.11
N LEU A 520 6.24 28.43 22.78
CA LEU A 520 5.27 27.61 22.04
C LEU A 520 5.43 26.12 22.36
N ILE A 521 4.34 25.36 22.29
CA ILE A 521 4.34 23.94 22.63
C ILE A 521 5.20 23.12 21.65
N VAL A 522 5.25 23.54 20.38
CA VAL A 522 6.05 22.91 19.34
C VAL A 522 7.56 22.95 19.64
N SER A 523 7.99 23.89 20.48
CA SER A 523 9.39 24.01 20.94
C SER A 523 9.63 23.31 22.28
N SER A 524 8.59 22.75 22.90
CA SER A 524 8.71 22.04 24.18
C SER A 524 9.28 20.63 23.96
N ALA A 525 10.08 20.17 24.92
CA ALA A 525 10.53 18.78 24.93
C ALA A 525 9.37 17.83 25.29
N TRP A 526 9.50 16.57 24.92
CA TRP A 526 8.61 15.53 25.43
C TRP A 526 8.66 15.50 26.97
N PRO A 527 7.52 15.34 27.67
CA PRO A 527 7.47 15.32 29.14
C PRO A 527 8.38 14.25 29.74
N THR A 528 9.20 14.62 30.74
CA THR A 528 10.13 13.73 31.44
C THR A 528 9.92 13.76 32.95
N PHE A 529 10.02 12.60 33.60
CA PHE A 529 9.80 12.44 35.04
C PHE A 529 11.00 11.76 35.74
N PRO A 530 12.19 12.39 35.75
CA PRO A 530 13.43 11.74 36.19
C PRO A 530 13.46 11.33 37.67
N GLU A 531 12.70 11.99 38.55
CA GLU A 531 12.60 11.66 39.98
C GLU A 531 11.49 10.65 40.31
N HIS A 532 10.70 10.23 39.31
CA HIS A 532 9.53 9.37 39.47
C HIS A 532 9.50 8.32 38.36
N ALA A 533 10.39 7.33 38.47
CA ALA A 533 10.30 6.11 37.66
C ALA A 533 8.96 5.40 37.91
N GLN A 534 8.41 4.78 36.87
CA GLN A 534 7.17 4.03 36.95
C GLN A 534 7.23 3.01 38.10
N ASP A 535 6.26 3.06 39.01
CA ASP A 535 6.09 2.09 40.07
C ASP A 535 5.05 1.05 39.63
N PRO A 536 5.47 -0.18 39.27
CA PRO A 536 4.56 -1.24 38.83
C PRO A 536 3.65 -1.77 39.96
N VAL A 537 3.93 -1.45 41.23
CA VAL A 537 3.08 -1.83 42.37
C VAL A 537 1.88 -0.89 42.51
N LEU A 538 2.05 0.38 42.13
CA LEU A 538 1.00 1.39 42.17
C LEU A 538 0.11 1.38 40.92
N HIS A 539 0.57 0.78 39.81
CA HIS A 539 -0.23 0.67 38.60
C HIS A 539 -1.32 -0.42 38.75
N ARG A 540 -2.60 -0.03 38.78
CA ARG A 540 -3.76 -0.94 38.75
C ARG A 540 -4.93 -0.43 37.92
#